data_AF-A0A2E2B809-F1
#
_entry.id   AF-A0A2E2B809-F1
#
_cell.length_a   1.000
_cell.length_b   1.000
_cell.length_c   1.000
_cell.angle_alpha   90.00
_cell.angle_beta   90.00
_cell.angle_gamma   90.00
#
_symmetry.space_group_name_H-M   'P 1'
#
loop_
_entity.id
_entity.type
_entity.pdbx_description
1 polymer ?
#
loop_
_entity_poly.entity_id
_entity_poly.type
_entity_poly.pdbx_seq_one_letter_code
_entity_poly.pdbx_strand_id
1 'polypeptide(L)'
;DPLPENCTSLVERIPSTENGAGKDFSMKKRYSSEQIVAMLRDADVLLGKGMKVPEASKQLGISEQTYYRWRQKYGGMDPQMAKELRELQKENARLKKLVTEQALDMEILKEAARPN
;
A
#
# COMPACT_ATOMS: atom_id res chain seq x y z
N ASP A 1 22.43 -18.60 -9.27
CA ASP A 1 22.36 -17.30 -9.95
C ASP A 1 22.12 -16.18 -8.96
N PRO A 2 23.11 -15.28 -8.76
CA PRO A 2 23.06 -14.31 -7.67
C PRO A 2 22.11 -13.17 -8.02
N LEU A 3 21.19 -12.89 -7.10
CA LEU A 3 20.44 -11.63 -7.08
C LEU A 3 21.42 -10.47 -6.92
N PRO A 4 21.29 -9.37 -7.67
CA PRO A 4 22.07 -8.18 -7.38
C PRO A 4 21.56 -7.60 -6.07
N GLU A 5 22.43 -7.66 -5.07
CA GLU A 5 22.29 -6.93 -3.82
C GLU A 5 22.44 -5.43 -4.07
N ASN A 6 21.72 -4.68 -3.24
CA ASN A 6 21.81 -3.23 -3.01
C ASN A 6 20.92 -2.30 -3.85
N CYS A 7 19.75 -1.97 -3.28
CA CYS A 7 19.24 -0.60 -3.22
C CYS A 7 18.49 -0.44 -1.89
N THR A 8 19.29 -0.40 -0.83
CA THR A 8 18.87 0.02 0.50
C THR A 8 18.48 1.51 0.46
N SER A 9 17.46 1.88 1.22
CA SER A 9 17.16 3.24 1.69
C SER A 9 17.16 4.40 0.67
N LEU A 10 15.98 4.79 0.20
CA LEU A 10 15.69 6.21 -0.03
C LEU A 10 14.18 6.47 0.07
N VAL A 11 13.69 6.52 1.31
CA VAL A 11 12.53 7.34 1.63
C VAL A 11 13.04 8.78 1.60
N GLU A 12 13.01 9.42 0.42
CA GLU A 12 12.97 10.88 0.29
C GLU A 12 12.71 11.30 -1.16
N ARG A 13 11.87 12.32 -1.30
CA ARG A 13 11.48 12.94 -2.57
C ARG A 13 12.67 13.67 -3.18
N ILE A 14 13.07 13.37 -4.41
CA ILE A 14 13.81 14.32 -5.28
C ILE A 14 13.29 14.18 -6.73
N PRO A 15 13.09 15.29 -7.47
CA PRO A 15 12.43 15.30 -8.77
C PRO A 15 13.40 14.88 -9.88
N SER A 16 12.91 14.07 -10.82
CA SER A 16 13.70 13.57 -11.95
C SER A 16 13.96 14.68 -12.96
N THR A 17 15.24 14.94 -13.21
CA THR A 17 15.76 15.82 -14.25
C THR A 17 15.43 15.28 -15.65
N GLU A 18 14.97 16.23 -16.45
CA GLU A 18 14.79 16.27 -17.90
C GLU A 18 15.75 15.43 -18.79
N ASN A 19 15.14 14.60 -19.64
CA ASN A 19 15.47 14.48 -21.07
C ASN A 19 14.28 13.85 -21.83
N GLY A 20 13.84 14.52 -22.88
CA GLY A 20 12.49 14.45 -23.42
C GLY A 20 12.17 13.27 -24.36
N ALA A 21 10.95 12.75 -24.19
CA ALA A 21 10.03 12.34 -25.26
C ALA A 21 8.66 12.16 -24.58
N GLY A 22 7.63 12.81 -25.12
CA GLY A 22 6.34 13.07 -24.47
C GLY A 22 5.75 11.87 -23.72
N LYS A 23 5.56 12.03 -22.40
CA LYS A 23 4.77 11.10 -21.60
C LYS A 23 3.46 11.76 -21.27
N ASP A 24 2.46 11.36 -22.02
CA ASP A 24 1.04 11.49 -21.72
C ASP A 24 0.85 11.30 -20.20
N PHE A 25 0.50 12.38 -19.50
CA PHE A 25 0.25 12.36 -18.05
C PHE A 25 -1.09 11.67 -17.79
N SER A 26 -1.20 10.40 -18.19
CA SER A 26 -2.31 9.55 -17.82
C SER A 26 -2.32 9.47 -16.30
N MET A 27 -3.44 9.86 -15.69
CA MET A 27 -3.62 9.85 -14.25
C MET A 27 -3.14 8.51 -13.69
N LYS A 28 -2.16 8.55 -12.78
CA LYS A 28 -1.68 7.36 -12.07
C LYS A 28 -2.87 6.68 -11.41
N LYS A 29 -3.37 5.60 -12.03
CA LYS A 29 -4.43 4.75 -11.44
C LYS A 29 -3.98 4.36 -10.04
N ARG A 30 -4.77 4.76 -9.04
CA ARG A 30 -4.55 4.41 -7.64
C ARG A 30 -5.11 3.01 -7.43
N TYR A 31 -4.23 2.07 -7.10
CA TYR A 31 -4.63 0.71 -6.74
C TYR A 31 -4.71 0.58 -5.23
N SER A 32 -5.76 -0.06 -4.73
CA SER A 32 -5.85 -0.49 -3.34
C SER A 32 -4.87 -1.64 -3.07
N SER A 33 -4.52 -1.87 -1.80
CA SER A 33 -3.69 -3.00 -1.39
C SER A 33 -4.26 -4.35 -1.85
N GLU A 34 -5.57 -4.53 -1.74
CA GLU A 34 -6.26 -5.74 -2.19
C GLU A 34 -6.12 -5.96 -3.72
N GLN A 35 -6.31 -4.89 -4.51
CA GLN A 35 -6.12 -4.96 -5.96
C GLN A 35 -4.67 -5.27 -6.34
N ILE A 36 -3.70 -4.68 -5.63
CA ILE A 36 -2.28 -4.94 -5.86
C ILE A 36 -1.96 -6.41 -5.60
N VAL A 37 -2.44 -6.95 -4.48
CA VAL A 37 -2.20 -8.35 -4.12
C VAL A 37 -2.87 -9.32 -5.10
N ALA A 38 -4.10 -9.02 -5.54
CA ALA A 38 -4.77 -9.81 -6.57
C ALA A 38 -3.98 -9.82 -7.88
N MET A 39 -3.51 -8.66 -8.34
CA MET A 39 -2.70 -8.56 -9.55
C MET A 39 -1.34 -9.26 -9.44
N LEU A 40 -0.71 -9.27 -8.26
CA LEU A 40 0.51 -10.02 -8.02
C LEU A 40 0.28 -11.54 -8.10
N ARG A 41 -0.88 -12.03 -7.65
CA ARG A 41 -1.25 -13.44 -7.81
C ARG A 41 -1.52 -13.81 -9.26
N ASP A 42 -2.21 -12.95 -9.99
CA ASP A 42 -2.42 -13.16 -11.42
C ASP A 42 -1.07 -13.21 -12.16
N ALA A 43 -0.13 -12.32 -11.79
CA ALA A 43 1.23 -12.35 -12.29
C ALA A 43 1.93 -13.69 -11.96
N ASP A 44 1.80 -14.19 -10.74
CA ASP A 44 2.38 -15.48 -10.33
C ASP A 44 1.83 -16.66 -11.14
N VAL A 45 0.54 -16.66 -11.45
CA VAL A 45 -0.08 -17.68 -12.30
C VAL A 45 0.47 -17.61 -13.72
N LEU A 46 0.68 -16.41 -14.27
CA LEU A 46 1.26 -16.22 -15.61
C LEU A 46 2.74 -16.66 -15.63
N LEU A 47 3.51 -16.32 -14.60
CA LEU A 47 4.90 -16.76 -14.46
C LEU A 47 5.00 -18.28 -14.28
N GLY A 48 4.09 -18.90 -13.54
CA GLY A 48 4.01 -20.35 -13.37
C GLY A 48 3.67 -21.10 -14.66
N LYS A 49 3.01 -20.44 -15.62
CA LYS A 49 2.80 -20.94 -17.00
C LYS A 49 4.03 -20.75 -17.90
N GLY A 50 5.13 -20.21 -17.38
CA GLY A 50 6.38 -20.00 -18.11
C GLY A 50 6.49 -18.63 -18.80
N MET A 51 5.55 -17.70 -18.58
CA MET A 51 5.66 -16.35 -19.13
C MET A 51 6.76 -15.55 -18.44
N LYS A 52 7.35 -14.59 -19.14
CA LYS A 52 8.33 -13.66 -18.56
C LYS A 52 7.63 -12.45 -17.92
N VAL A 53 8.26 -11.90 -16.87
CA VAL A 53 7.81 -10.67 -16.17
C VAL A 53 7.42 -9.51 -17.11
N PRO A 54 8.19 -9.17 -18.16
CA PRO A 54 7.80 -8.14 -19.14
C PRO A 54 6.46 -8.41 -19.85
N GLU A 55 6.19 -9.67 -20.20
CA GLU A 55 4.96 -10.05 -20.90
C GLU A 55 3.77 -10.08 -19.94
N ALA A 56 3.96 -10.64 -18.75
CA ALA A 56 2.94 -10.64 -17.70
C ALA A 56 2.56 -9.20 -17.29
N SER A 57 3.54 -8.29 -17.18
CA SER A 57 3.29 -6.88 -16.85
C SER A 57 2.45 -6.18 -17.91
N LYS A 58 2.75 -6.43 -19.20
CA LYS A 58 1.95 -5.91 -20.33
C LYS A 58 0.51 -6.44 -20.30
N GLN A 59 0.34 -7.74 -20.04
CA GLN A 59 -0.98 -8.36 -19.98
C GLN A 59 -1.83 -7.83 -18.81
N LEU A 60 -1.19 -7.52 -17.68
CA LEU A 60 -1.82 -6.93 -16.50
C LEU A 60 -1.98 -5.40 -16.60
N GLY A 61 -1.50 -4.77 -17.67
CA GLY A 61 -1.61 -3.32 -17.87
C GLY A 61 -0.79 -2.50 -16.87
N ILE A 62 0.30 -3.06 -16.34
CA ILE A 62 1.21 -2.39 -15.40
C ILE A 62 2.64 -2.34 -15.97
N SER A 63 3.45 -1.41 -15.48
CA SER A 63 4.88 -1.40 -15.81
C SER A 63 5.64 -2.44 -14.99
N GLU A 64 6.72 -3.00 -15.54
CA GLU A 64 7.60 -3.94 -14.83
C GLU A 64 8.14 -3.34 -13.53
N GLN A 65 8.51 -2.05 -13.56
CA GLN A 65 8.95 -1.32 -12.37
C GLN A 65 7.87 -1.30 -11.26
N THR A 66 6.60 -1.18 -11.65
CA THR A 66 5.47 -1.24 -10.70
C THR A 66 5.33 -2.64 -10.12
N TYR A 67 5.45 -3.67 -10.97
CA TYR A 67 5.43 -5.07 -10.54
C TYR A 67 6.51 -5.38 -9.50
N TYR A 68 7.77 -5.06 -9.76
CA TYR A 68 8.87 -5.31 -8.80
C TYR A 68 8.68 -4.55 -7.49
N ARG A 69 8.26 -3.28 -7.55
CA ARG A 69 7.96 -2.50 -6.34
C ARG A 69 6.81 -3.10 -5.53
N TRP A 70 5.76 -3.57 -6.20
CA TRP A 70 4.65 -4.24 -5.54
C TRP A 70 5.07 -5.58 -4.95
N ARG A 71 5.89 -6.36 -5.66
CA ARG A 71 6.45 -7.62 -5.17
C ARG A 71 7.24 -7.45 -3.88
N GLN A 72 8.07 -6.41 -3.79
CA GLN A 72 8.83 -6.10 -2.58
C GLN A 72 7.92 -5.72 -1.40
N LYS A 73 6.84 -4.98 -1.66
CA LYS A 73 5.96 -4.46 -0.60
C LYS A 73 4.83 -5.41 -0.19
N TYR A 74 4.33 -6.23 -1.10
CA TYR A 74 3.13 -7.04 -0.95
C TYR A 74 3.30 -8.51 -1.34
N GLY A 75 4.48 -8.94 -1.83
CA GLY A 75 4.71 -10.29 -2.36
C GLY A 75 4.58 -11.43 -1.34
N GLY A 76 4.56 -11.12 -0.03
CA GLY A 76 4.25 -12.07 1.05
C GLY A 76 2.89 -11.88 1.70
N MET A 77 2.03 -11.00 1.16
CA MET A 77 0.74 -10.65 1.77
C MET A 77 -0.39 -11.45 1.12
N ASP A 78 -1.11 -12.24 1.92
CA ASP A 78 -2.37 -12.89 1.50
C ASP A 78 -3.48 -11.83 1.36
N PRO A 79 -4.28 -11.82 0.28
CA PRO A 79 -5.34 -10.82 0.08
C PRO A 79 -6.39 -10.81 1.21
N GLN A 80 -6.66 -11.96 1.82
CA GLN A 80 -7.55 -12.05 2.99
C GLN A 80 -6.95 -11.30 4.19
N MET A 81 -5.66 -11.51 4.47
CA MET A 81 -4.92 -10.78 5.50
C MET A 81 -4.89 -9.26 5.22
N ALA A 82 -4.75 -8.85 3.96
CA ALA A 82 -4.77 -7.44 3.58
C ALA A 82 -6.13 -6.77 3.88
N LYS A 83 -7.23 -7.48 3.62
CA LYS A 83 -8.60 -7.02 3.90
C LYS A 83 -8.85 -6.93 5.41
N GLU A 84 -8.54 -7.99 6.14
CA GLU A 84 -8.72 -8.06 7.59
C GLU A 84 -7.91 -6.97 8.31
N LEU A 85 -6.66 -6.75 7.91
CA LEU A 85 -5.82 -5.68 8.46
C LEU A 85 -6.46 -4.30 8.30
N ARG A 86 -7.10 -4.04 7.16
CA ARG A 86 -7.76 -2.76 6.87
C ARG A 86 -9.02 -2.57 7.72
N GLU A 87 -9.82 -3.61 7.85
CA GLU A 87 -11.01 -3.61 8.70
C GLU A 87 -10.64 -3.37 10.17
N LEU A 88 -9.61 -4.06 10.66
CA LEU A 88 -9.05 -3.84 12.00
C LEU A 88 -8.51 -2.43 12.19
N GLN A 89 -7.80 -1.88 11.21
CA GLN A 89 -7.32 -0.49 11.27
C GLN A 89 -8.48 0.52 11.35
N LYS A 90 -9.55 0.29 10.59
CA LYS A 90 -10.75 1.14 10.61
C LYS A 90 -11.44 1.08 11.96
N GLU A 91 -11.63 -0.11 12.52
CA GLU A 91 -12.26 -0.25 13.84
C GLU A 91 -11.37 0.32 14.94
N ASN A 92 -10.05 0.12 14.89
CA ASN A 92 -9.12 0.73 15.84
C ASN A 92 -9.20 2.27 15.81
N ALA A 93 -9.31 2.87 14.63
CA ALA A 93 -9.49 4.32 14.49
C ALA A 93 -10.82 4.80 15.10
N ARG A 94 -11.91 4.05 14.86
CA ARG A 94 -13.24 4.35 15.43
C ARG A 94 -13.22 4.25 16.96
N LEU A 95 -12.64 3.17 17.49
CA LEU A 95 -12.52 2.94 18.93
C LEU A 95 -11.66 4.01 19.61
N LYS A 96 -10.52 4.38 19.01
CA LYS A 96 -9.68 5.46 19.53
C LYS A 96 -10.44 6.78 19.64
N LYS A 97 -11.21 7.14 18.60
CA LYS A 97 -12.05 8.34 18.62
C LYS A 97 -13.07 8.30 19.76
N LEU A 98 -13.79 7.18 19.91
CA LEU A 98 -14.78 7.03 20.96
C LEU A 98 -14.16 7.13 22.37
N VAL A 99 -12.99 6.49 22.57
CA VAL A 99 -12.25 6.58 23.84
C VAL A 99 -11.83 8.01 24.14
N THR A 100 -11.35 8.77 23.14
CA THR A 100 -10.99 10.18 23.36
C THR A 100 -12.21 11.04 23.70
N GLU A 101 -13.35 10.82 23.05
CA GLU A 101 -14.59 11.56 23.34
C GLU A 101 -15.06 11.26 24.78
N GLN A 102 -15.08 9.99 25.17
CA GLN A 102 -15.44 9.58 26.53
C GLN A 102 -14.47 10.13 27.58
N ALA A 103 -13.17 10.14 27.30
CA ALA A 103 -12.16 10.70 28.22
C ALA A 103 -12.38 12.20 28.43
N LEU A 104 -12.71 12.95 27.37
CA LEU A 104 -13.04 14.37 27.47
C LEU A 104 -14.30 14.61 28.30
N ASP A 105 -15.36 13.83 28.08
CA ASP A 105 -16.59 13.94 28.87
C ASP A 105 -16.33 13.67 30.36
N MET A 106 -15.51 12.66 30.67
CA MET A 106 -15.11 12.36 32.04
C MET A 106 -14.33 13.51 32.69
N GLU A 107 -13.43 14.17 31.96
CA GLU A 107 -12.68 15.32 32.46
C GLU A 107 -13.61 16.51 32.74
N ILE A 108 -14.53 16.81 31.83
CA ILE A 108 -15.52 17.88 32.01
C ILE A 108 -16.38 17.62 33.24
N LEU A 109 -16.88 16.39 33.39
CA LEU A 109 -17.70 16.01 34.55
C LEU A 109 -16.92 16.09 35.86
N LYS A 110 -15.65 15.66 35.86
CA LYS A 110 -14.79 15.79 37.04
C LYS A 110 -14.53 17.24 37.41
N GLU A 111 -14.27 18.11 36.43
CA GLU A 111 -14.04 19.52 36.68
C GLU A 111 -15.29 20.20 37.22
N ALA A 112 -16.46 19.93 36.64
CA ALA A 112 -17.74 20.45 37.11
C ALA A 112 -18.11 19.98 38.53
N ALA A 113 -17.59 18.83 38.95
CA ALA A 113 -17.81 18.27 40.29
C ALA A 113 -16.77 18.74 41.33
N ARG A 114 -15.75 19.54 40.94
CA ARG A 114 -14.78 20.06 41.91
C ARG A 114 -15.43 21.15 42.78
N PRO A 115 -15.32 21.07 44.11
CA PRO A 115 -15.75 22.14 44.99
C PRO A 115 -14.84 23.38 44.84
N ASN A 116 -15.43 24.58 44.98
CA ASN A 116 -14.72 25.88 44.96
C ASN A 116 -13.81 26.08 46.16
#